data_AF-A0A3M2AZ96-F1
#
_entry.id   AF-A0A3M2AZ96-F1
#
_cell.length_a   1.000
_cell.length_b   1.000
_cell.length_c   1.000
_cell.angle_alpha   90.00
_cell.angle_beta   90.00
_cell.angle_gamma   90.00
#
_symmetry.space_group_name_H-M   'P 1'
#
loop_
_entity.id
_entity.type
_entity.pdbx_description
1 polymer ?
#
loop_
_entity_poly.entity_id
_entity_poly.type
_entity_poly.pdbx_seq_one_letter_code
_entity_poly.pdbx_strand_id
1 'polypeptide(L)'
;MLYGRLPKQSWYFVILIGILSPISLQAEQPKGGRMTIAAGQDVSIEYTLKLDNDQVIDSNVGGEPLTYTHGAKQIIPGLEEALEGMAVGETKHVTIAPEDGYGPVNPNAFQEVPKELIPPEALQVGTQLQGRDASGRIVHPRIAEIKENTVVLDFNHPLAGKTLHFDVKVLDIQKSHHSQTP
;
A
#
# COMPACT_ATOMS: atom_id res chain seq x y z
N MET A 1 27.28 -86.66 65.62
CA MET A 1 28.66 -86.14 65.68
C MET A 1 28.73 -84.84 64.91
N LEU A 2 29.18 -83.79 65.60
CA LEU A 2 29.82 -82.54 65.17
C LEU A 2 29.19 -81.59 64.11
N TYR A 3 28.98 -80.34 64.61
CA TYR A 3 29.23 -79.02 63.99
C TYR A 3 28.44 -78.65 62.71
N GLY A 4 27.86 -77.47 62.54
CA GLY A 4 27.91 -76.21 63.28
C GLY A 4 27.65 -75.04 62.33
N ARG A 5 26.94 -74.01 62.83
CA ARG A 5 27.12 -72.57 62.52
C ARG A 5 26.73 -72.04 61.11
N LEU A 6 25.60 -71.33 61.05
CA LEU A 6 25.29 -70.27 60.07
C LEU A 6 26.37 -69.17 60.08
N PRO A 7 26.66 -68.44 58.96
CA PRO A 7 26.12 -67.06 58.88
C PRO A 7 26.00 -66.38 57.48
N LYS A 8 25.26 -65.26 57.52
CA LYS A 8 25.43 -63.95 56.83
C LYS A 8 24.90 -63.71 55.40
N GLN A 9 23.81 -62.93 55.36
CA GLN A 9 23.61 -61.66 54.63
C GLN A 9 24.06 -61.61 53.16
N SER A 10 23.11 -61.47 52.23
CA SER A 10 23.35 -60.80 50.95
C SER A 10 22.13 -59.98 50.53
N TRP A 11 22.22 -58.67 50.71
CA TRP A 11 21.37 -57.69 50.03
C TRP A 11 21.65 -57.77 48.54
N TYR A 12 20.64 -58.08 47.72
CA TYR A 12 20.66 -57.72 46.31
C TYR A 12 19.66 -56.59 46.07
N PHE A 13 20.22 -55.38 45.95
CA PHE A 13 19.61 -54.24 45.30
C PHE A 13 19.25 -54.63 43.86
N VAL A 14 17.97 -54.57 43.48
CA VAL A 14 17.58 -54.46 42.07
C VAL A 14 17.45 -52.96 41.78
N ILE A 15 18.49 -52.38 41.18
CA ILE A 15 18.43 -51.03 40.62
C ILE A 15 17.58 -51.12 39.36
N LEU A 16 16.36 -50.58 39.43
CA LEU A 16 15.52 -50.31 38.27
C LEU A 16 16.19 -49.15 37.51
N ILE A 17 17.00 -49.45 36.50
CA ILE A 17 17.53 -48.43 35.59
C ILE A 17 16.37 -48.00 34.70
N GLY A 18 15.56 -47.05 35.17
CA GLY A 18 14.62 -46.33 34.33
C GLY A 18 15.42 -45.65 33.22
N ILE A 19 15.20 -46.06 31.98
CA ILE A 19 15.80 -45.43 30.81
C ILE A 19 15.12 -44.08 30.66
N LEU A 20 15.67 -43.07 31.34
CA LEU A 20 15.25 -41.70 31.17
C LEU A 20 15.78 -41.27 29.79
N SER A 21 14.96 -41.42 28.74
CA SER A 21 15.26 -40.78 27.47
C SER A 21 15.40 -39.28 27.76
N PRO A 22 16.54 -38.64 27.44
CA PRO A 22 16.66 -37.21 27.68
C PRO A 22 15.61 -36.51 26.82
N ILE A 23 14.79 -35.68 27.46
CA ILE A 23 13.91 -34.75 26.76
C ILE A 23 14.83 -33.79 26.01
N SER A 24 14.83 -33.88 24.68
CA SER A 24 15.46 -32.87 23.82
C SER A 24 14.59 -31.62 23.85
N LEU A 25 14.94 -30.66 24.71
CA LEU A 25 14.38 -29.31 24.66
C LEU A 25 15.17 -28.50 23.63
N GLN A 26 14.61 -28.34 22.43
CA GLN A 26 15.02 -27.30 21.49
C GLN A 26 14.26 -26.02 21.82
N ALA A 27 14.97 -24.90 21.96
CA ALA A 27 14.34 -23.60 21.93
C ALA A 27 13.74 -23.36 20.53
N GLU A 28 12.44 -23.11 20.44
CA GLU A 28 11.86 -22.51 19.23
C GLU A 28 12.52 -21.14 19.04
N GLN A 29 13.22 -20.98 17.92
CA GLN A 29 13.65 -19.65 17.49
C GLN A 29 12.38 -18.80 17.32
N PRO A 30 12.29 -17.60 17.90
CA PRO A 30 11.17 -16.71 17.61
C PRO A 30 11.13 -16.54 16.08
N LYS A 31 10.02 -16.92 15.44
CA LYS A 31 9.78 -16.57 14.03
C LYS A 31 10.02 -15.07 13.94
N GLY A 32 11.09 -14.66 13.25
CA GLY A 32 11.36 -13.24 13.02
C GLY A 32 10.06 -12.60 12.56
N GLY A 33 9.59 -11.60 13.32
CA GLY A 33 8.29 -11.00 13.10
C GLY A 33 8.16 -10.61 11.63
N ARG A 34 7.09 -11.07 11.00
CA ARG A 34 6.76 -10.71 9.61
C ARG A 34 6.77 -9.19 9.53
N MET A 35 7.69 -8.60 8.76
CA MET A 35 7.77 -7.15 8.66
C MET A 35 6.45 -6.63 8.08
N THR A 36 5.88 -5.64 8.76
CA THR A 36 4.67 -4.94 8.36
C THR A 36 5.03 -3.52 7.96
N ILE A 37 4.23 -2.93 7.07
CA ILE A 37 4.37 -1.55 6.62
C ILE A 37 4.29 -0.64 7.84
N ALA A 38 5.27 0.26 7.94
CA ALA A 38 5.36 1.32 8.94
C ALA A 38 6.13 2.52 8.36
N ALA A 39 5.99 3.67 9.01
CA ALA A 39 6.62 4.92 8.56
C ALA A 39 8.14 4.81 8.32
N GLY A 40 8.61 5.42 7.23
CA GLY A 40 10.02 5.43 6.83
C GLY A 40 10.50 4.14 6.17
N GLN A 41 9.60 3.24 5.77
CA GLN A 41 9.93 2.09 4.94
C GLN A 41 9.64 2.36 3.48
N ASP A 42 10.46 1.79 2.60
CA ASP A 42 10.16 1.74 1.17
C ASP A 42 9.29 0.51 0.92
N VAL A 43 8.13 0.74 0.32
CA VAL A 43 7.10 -0.28 0.10
C VAL A 43 6.85 -0.37 -1.40
N SER A 44 6.90 -1.59 -1.92
CA SER A 44 6.53 -1.88 -3.31
C SER A 44 5.17 -2.56 -3.36
N ILE A 45 4.26 -2.04 -4.18
CA ILE A 45 2.90 -2.58 -4.35
C ILE A 45 2.55 -2.84 -5.81
N GLU A 46 1.71 -3.86 -6.01
CA GLU A 46 0.84 -3.99 -7.17
C GLU A 46 -0.54 -3.45 -6.83
N TYR A 47 -1.19 -2.79 -7.78
CA TYR A 47 -2.54 -2.31 -7.61
C TYR A 47 -3.35 -2.31 -8.91
N THR A 48 -4.68 -2.32 -8.75
CA THR A 48 -5.65 -1.93 -9.77
C THR A 48 -6.58 -0.89 -9.19
N LEU A 49 -6.74 0.24 -9.89
CA LEU A 49 -7.65 1.32 -9.53
C LEU A 49 -8.91 1.28 -10.42
N LYS A 50 -10.07 1.27 -9.79
CA LYS A 50 -11.40 1.30 -10.42
C LYS A 50 -12.26 2.44 -9.90
N LEU A 51 -13.24 2.84 -10.71
CA LEU A 51 -14.37 3.69 -10.30
C LEU A 51 -15.60 2.84 -9.93
N ASP A 52 -16.65 3.48 -9.39
CA ASP A 52 -17.91 2.84 -8.98
C ASP A 52 -18.59 2.01 -10.09
N ASN A 53 -18.30 2.31 -11.36
CA ASN A 53 -18.82 1.59 -12.52
C ASN A 53 -17.94 0.42 -12.98
N ASP A 54 -17.03 -0.04 -12.12
CA ASP A 54 -16.01 -1.07 -12.39
C ASP A 54 -15.02 -0.74 -13.52
N GLN A 55 -15.03 0.50 -14.03
CA GLN A 55 -14.06 0.94 -15.03
C GLN A 55 -12.67 0.99 -14.39
N VAL A 56 -11.75 0.17 -14.93
CA VAL A 56 -10.32 0.25 -14.58
C VAL A 56 -9.74 1.54 -15.14
N ILE A 57 -9.17 2.35 -14.26
CA ILE A 57 -8.54 3.63 -14.59
C ILE A 57 -7.03 3.47 -14.71
N ASP A 58 -6.44 2.67 -13.83
CA ASP A 58 -5.01 2.41 -13.82
C ASP A 58 -4.70 1.03 -13.20
N SER A 59 -3.59 0.43 -13.60
CA SER A 59 -3.07 -0.80 -13.01
C SER A 59 -1.61 -1.00 -13.40
N ASN A 60 -0.82 -1.51 -12.45
CA ASN A 60 0.55 -1.95 -12.70
C ASN A 60 0.73 -3.47 -12.56
N VAL A 61 -0.36 -4.25 -12.51
CA VAL A 61 -0.30 -5.71 -12.39
C VAL A 61 0.43 -6.31 -13.60
N GLY A 62 1.49 -7.07 -13.34
CA GLY A 62 2.36 -7.64 -14.39
C GLY A 62 3.34 -6.63 -15.02
N GLY A 63 3.39 -5.39 -14.51
CA GLY A 63 4.35 -4.36 -14.88
C GLY A 63 5.36 -4.06 -13.76
N GLU A 64 5.92 -2.84 -13.77
CA GLU A 64 6.81 -2.38 -12.69
C GLU A 64 6.02 -2.04 -11.41
N PRO A 65 6.45 -2.53 -10.23
CA PRO A 65 5.82 -2.18 -8.96
C PRO A 65 5.86 -0.68 -8.67
N LEU A 66 4.77 -0.16 -8.12
CA LEU A 66 4.76 1.19 -7.56
C LEU A 66 5.54 1.13 -6.25
N THR A 67 6.66 1.85 -6.18
CA THR A 67 7.46 1.97 -4.96
C THR A 67 7.27 3.36 -4.37
N TYR A 68 7.00 3.41 -3.07
CA TYR A 68 6.84 4.64 -2.32
C TYR A 68 7.45 4.51 -0.92
N THR A 69 7.82 5.63 -0.31
CA THR A 69 8.23 5.70 1.09
C THR A 69 7.02 5.98 1.97
N HIS A 70 6.71 5.06 2.87
CA HIS A 70 5.53 5.16 3.72
C HIS A 70 5.65 6.30 4.74
N GLY A 71 4.63 7.15 4.79
CA GLY A 71 4.59 8.37 5.60
C GLY A 71 5.22 9.58 4.91
N ALA A 72 5.73 9.44 3.68
CA ALA A 72 6.30 10.54 2.90
C ALA A 72 5.26 11.25 1.99
N LYS A 73 3.98 10.85 2.05
CA LYS A 73 2.87 11.44 1.28
C LYS A 73 3.10 11.41 -0.24
N GLN A 74 3.70 10.33 -0.73
CA GLN A 74 3.96 10.11 -2.15
C GLN A 74 2.76 9.51 -2.89
N ILE A 75 1.83 8.90 -2.15
CA ILE A 75 0.55 8.40 -2.65
C ILE A 75 -0.61 9.10 -1.93
N ILE A 76 -1.83 8.90 -2.42
CA ILE A 76 -3.02 9.52 -1.80
C ILE A 76 -3.19 9.06 -0.34
N PRO A 77 -3.60 9.96 0.58
CA PRO A 77 -3.63 9.69 2.02
C PRO A 77 -4.43 8.44 2.40
N GLY A 78 -5.61 8.25 1.82
CA GLY A 78 -6.46 7.11 2.13
C GLY A 78 -5.86 5.77 1.72
N LEU A 79 -5.00 5.75 0.69
CA LEU A 79 -4.31 4.54 0.28
C LEU A 79 -3.14 4.25 1.22
N GLU A 80 -2.35 5.28 1.56
CA GLU A 80 -1.26 5.16 2.53
C GLU A 80 -1.78 4.64 3.88
N GLU A 81 -2.81 5.26 4.43
CA GLU A 81 -3.42 4.82 5.70
C GLU A 81 -3.95 3.38 5.63
N ALA A 82 -4.59 2.99 4.51
CA ALA A 82 -5.12 1.65 4.37
C ALA A 82 -4.05 0.56 4.27
N LEU A 83 -2.82 0.91 3.88
CA LEU A 83 -1.68 -0.01 3.75
C LEU A 83 -0.90 -0.19 5.08
N GLU A 84 -1.04 0.72 6.04
CA GLU A 84 -0.35 0.65 7.34
C GLU A 84 -0.57 -0.73 8.00
N GLY A 85 0.50 -1.34 8.49
CA GLY A 85 0.46 -2.63 9.18
C GLY A 85 0.27 -3.85 8.27
N MET A 86 0.06 -3.69 6.96
CA MET A 86 0.02 -4.84 6.04
C MET A 86 1.40 -5.47 5.88
N ALA A 87 1.46 -6.77 5.66
CA ALA A 87 2.71 -7.49 5.44
C ALA A 87 2.90 -7.97 3.99
N VAL A 88 4.14 -8.27 3.62
CA VAL A 88 4.50 -8.78 2.29
C VAL A 88 3.64 -9.99 1.89
N GLY A 89 3.01 -9.90 0.71
CA GLY A 89 2.12 -10.90 0.14
C GLY A 89 0.66 -10.75 0.54
N GLU A 90 0.30 -9.84 1.44
CA GLU A 90 -1.10 -9.53 1.73
C GLU A 90 -1.74 -8.73 0.60
N THR A 91 -3.02 -9.01 0.40
CA THR A 91 -3.89 -8.27 -0.51
C THR A 91 -5.01 -7.60 0.26
N LYS A 92 -5.49 -6.47 -0.24
CA LYS A 92 -6.60 -5.73 0.35
C LYS A 92 -7.41 -5.04 -0.73
N HIS A 93 -8.73 -5.01 -0.53
CA HIS A 93 -9.60 -4.12 -1.27
C HIS A 93 -9.83 -2.87 -0.42
N VAL A 94 -9.60 -1.70 -0.99
CA VAL A 94 -9.69 -0.41 -0.30
C VAL A 94 -10.62 0.50 -1.09
N THR A 95 -11.61 1.08 -0.40
CA THR A 95 -12.45 2.14 -0.96
C THR A 95 -12.04 3.46 -0.33
N ILE A 96 -11.74 4.45 -1.17
CA ILE A 96 -11.21 5.75 -0.77
C ILE A 96 -12.22 6.82 -1.23
N ALA A 97 -12.73 7.57 -0.26
CA ALA A 97 -13.61 8.70 -0.53
C ALA A 97 -12.83 9.84 -1.21
N PRO A 98 -13.49 10.76 -1.94
CA PRO A 98 -12.81 11.89 -2.58
C PRO A 98 -11.89 12.66 -1.64
N GLU A 99 -12.31 12.89 -0.40
CA GLU A 99 -11.60 13.65 0.64
C GLU A 99 -10.23 13.06 0.98
N ASP A 100 -10.12 11.73 0.94
CA ASP A 100 -8.89 10.97 1.24
C ASP A 100 -8.10 10.59 -0.02
N GLY A 101 -8.66 10.92 -1.20
CA GLY A 101 -8.08 10.67 -2.52
C GLY A 101 -7.56 11.95 -3.17
N TYR A 102 -8.20 12.35 -4.28
CA TYR A 102 -7.82 13.53 -5.06
C TYR A 102 -8.63 14.80 -4.71
N GLY A 103 -9.32 14.78 -3.58
CA GLY A 103 -10.17 15.87 -3.11
C GLY A 103 -11.56 15.90 -3.78
N PRO A 104 -12.49 16.69 -3.21
CA PRO A 104 -13.75 17.00 -3.87
C PRO A 104 -13.52 17.86 -5.11
N VAL A 105 -14.53 17.92 -5.99
CA VAL A 105 -14.53 18.89 -7.10
C VAL A 105 -14.52 20.30 -6.50
N ASN A 106 -13.52 21.10 -6.89
CA ASN A 106 -13.44 22.51 -6.54
C ASN A 106 -14.23 23.34 -7.56
N PRO A 107 -15.36 23.97 -7.17
CA PRO A 107 -16.15 24.80 -8.07
C PRO A 107 -15.40 26.04 -8.55
N ASN A 108 -14.40 26.51 -7.81
CA ASN A 108 -13.57 27.66 -8.19
C ASN A 108 -12.44 27.29 -9.17
N ALA A 109 -12.26 25.99 -9.46
CA ALA A 109 -11.31 25.51 -10.45
C ALA A 109 -11.94 25.41 -11.87
N PHE A 110 -13.19 25.85 -12.04
CA PHE A 110 -13.76 26.07 -13.35
C PHE A 110 -13.51 27.50 -13.81
N GLN A 111 -13.03 27.67 -15.03
CA GLN A 111 -12.81 28.99 -15.62
C GLN A 111 -13.44 29.07 -17.00
N GLU A 112 -14.16 30.16 -17.25
CA GLU A 112 -14.76 30.42 -18.55
C GLU A 112 -13.83 31.30 -19.37
N VAL A 113 -13.53 30.87 -20.59
CA VAL A 113 -12.64 31.57 -21.52
C VAL A 113 -13.33 31.80 -22.87
N PRO A 114 -12.96 32.86 -23.61
CA PRO A 114 -13.41 33.05 -24.99
C PRO A 114 -13.05 31.84 -25.85
N LYS A 115 -14.00 31.37 -26.65
CA LYS A 115 -13.87 30.17 -27.48
C LYS A 115 -12.77 30.29 -28.53
N GLU A 116 -12.48 31.51 -28.96
CA GLU A 116 -11.44 31.85 -29.93
C GLU A 116 -10.02 31.58 -29.42
N LEU A 117 -9.85 31.44 -28.10
CA LEU A 117 -8.56 31.07 -27.50
C LEU A 117 -8.28 29.56 -27.57
N ILE A 118 -9.30 28.75 -27.88
CA ILE A 118 -9.17 27.29 -27.92
C ILE A 118 -8.94 26.86 -29.38
N PRO A 119 -7.95 26.00 -29.66
CA PRO A 119 -7.74 25.45 -30.99
C PRO A 119 -9.01 24.77 -31.52
N PRO A 120 -9.48 25.07 -32.74
CA PRO A 120 -10.74 24.53 -33.26
C PRO A 120 -10.80 23.00 -33.25
N GLU A 121 -9.67 22.33 -33.48
CA GLU A 121 -9.53 20.86 -33.44
C GLU A 121 -9.69 20.27 -32.03
N ALA A 122 -9.53 21.08 -30.99
CA ALA A 122 -9.62 20.66 -29.59
C ALA A 122 -11.00 20.92 -28.98
N LEU A 123 -11.93 21.57 -29.71
CA LEU A 123 -13.27 21.96 -29.24
C LEU A 123 -14.23 20.76 -29.12
N GLN A 124 -13.93 19.88 -28.18
CA GLN A 124 -14.77 18.75 -27.79
C GLN A 124 -14.79 18.64 -26.26
N VAL A 125 -15.98 18.43 -25.69
CA VAL A 125 -16.12 18.20 -24.24
C VAL A 125 -15.32 16.96 -23.84
N GLY A 126 -14.57 17.07 -22.75
CA GLY A 126 -13.66 16.04 -22.26
C GLY A 126 -12.23 16.15 -22.79
N THR A 127 -11.97 16.97 -23.81
CA THR A 127 -10.60 17.17 -24.33
C THR A 127 -9.70 17.80 -23.28
N GLN A 128 -8.55 17.18 -23.04
CA GLN A 128 -7.49 17.73 -22.20
C GLN A 128 -6.59 18.64 -23.03
N LEU A 129 -6.40 19.86 -22.54
CA LEU A 129 -5.54 20.87 -23.14
C LEU A 129 -4.21 20.95 -22.39
N GLN A 130 -3.23 21.60 -22.99
CA GLN A 130 -2.01 22.02 -22.33
C GLN A 130 -1.88 23.54 -22.44
N GLY A 131 -1.69 24.21 -21.32
CA GLY A 131 -1.56 25.67 -21.26
C GLY A 131 -0.47 26.10 -20.28
N ARG A 132 -0.34 27.42 -20.11
CA ARG A 132 0.47 28.03 -19.06
C ARG A 132 -0.37 28.99 -18.25
N ASP A 133 -0.22 28.96 -16.93
CA ASP A 133 -0.85 29.94 -16.05
C ASP A 133 -0.05 31.25 -15.98
N ALA A 134 -0.55 32.23 -15.22
CA ALA A 134 0.10 33.54 -15.05
C ALA A 134 1.51 33.46 -14.44
N SER A 135 1.85 32.37 -13.76
CA SER A 135 3.19 32.13 -13.20
C SER A 135 4.12 31.36 -14.15
N GLY A 136 3.65 31.05 -15.37
CA GLY A 136 4.40 30.30 -16.38
C GLY A 136 4.41 28.79 -16.17
N ARG A 137 3.71 28.28 -15.14
CA ARG A 137 3.58 26.84 -14.86
C ARG A 137 2.71 26.19 -15.93
N ILE A 138 3.10 24.99 -16.33
CA ILE A 138 2.30 24.18 -17.26
C ILE A 138 1.06 23.68 -16.50
N VAL A 139 -0.10 23.84 -17.12
CA VAL A 139 -1.39 23.38 -16.62
C VAL A 139 -2.09 22.53 -17.67
N HIS A 140 -2.94 21.61 -17.21
CA HIS A 140 -3.62 20.65 -18.07
C HIS A 140 -5.14 20.67 -17.85
N PRO A 141 -5.84 21.77 -18.22
CA PRO A 141 -7.28 21.84 -18.04
C PRO A 141 -8.01 20.92 -19.02
N ARG A 142 -9.22 20.51 -18.65
CA ARG A 142 -10.14 19.75 -19.50
C ARG A 142 -11.31 20.63 -19.93
N ILE A 143 -11.81 20.47 -21.15
CA ILE A 143 -13.05 21.14 -21.57
C ILE A 143 -14.24 20.50 -20.86
N ALA A 144 -14.89 21.25 -19.97
CA ALA A 144 -16.08 20.81 -19.25
C ALA A 144 -17.37 21.08 -20.04
N GLU A 145 -17.45 22.24 -20.69
CA GLU A 145 -18.63 22.68 -21.40
C GLU A 145 -18.24 23.60 -22.57
N ILE A 146 -18.93 23.49 -23.69
CA ILE A 146 -18.78 24.40 -24.83
C ILE A 146 -20.10 25.16 -24.98
N LYS A 147 -20.03 26.49 -24.82
CA LYS A 147 -21.15 27.41 -25.00
C LYS A 147 -21.06 28.04 -26.40
N GLU A 148 -21.94 29.00 -26.67
CA GLU A 148 -22.00 29.71 -27.95
C GLU A 148 -20.67 30.43 -28.25
N ASN A 149 -20.24 31.32 -27.35
CA ASN A 149 -19.05 32.17 -27.51
C ASN A 149 -17.90 31.84 -26.54
N THR A 150 -18.14 30.96 -25.58
CA THR A 150 -17.20 30.66 -24.50
C THR A 150 -17.05 29.16 -24.28
N VAL A 151 -15.97 28.78 -23.61
CA VAL A 151 -15.67 27.40 -23.20
C VAL A 151 -15.39 27.41 -21.70
N VAL A 152 -15.98 26.47 -20.98
CA VAL A 152 -15.69 26.24 -19.56
C VAL A 152 -14.58 25.21 -19.46
N LEU A 153 -13.48 25.60 -18.85
CA LEU A 153 -12.32 24.77 -18.57
C LEU A 153 -12.34 24.30 -17.11
N ASP A 154 -12.11 23.01 -16.90
CA ASP A 154 -11.98 22.34 -15.61
C ASP A 154 -10.50 22.13 -15.27
N PHE A 155 -10.04 22.76 -14.20
CA PHE A 155 -8.67 22.63 -13.68
C PHE A 155 -8.57 21.66 -12.50
N ASN A 156 -9.64 20.93 -12.15
CA ASN A 156 -9.58 19.90 -11.14
C ASN A 156 -8.70 18.73 -11.59
N HIS A 157 -8.22 17.95 -10.62
CA HIS A 157 -7.63 16.65 -10.92
C HIS A 157 -8.66 15.78 -11.67
N PRO A 158 -8.27 14.96 -12.68
CA PRO A 158 -9.22 14.15 -13.45
C PRO A 158 -10.11 13.22 -12.60
N LEU A 159 -9.59 12.80 -11.44
CA LEU A 159 -10.26 11.94 -10.45
C LEU A 159 -10.85 12.68 -9.24
N ALA A 160 -10.86 14.02 -9.24
CA ALA A 160 -11.49 14.79 -8.16
C ALA A 160 -13.00 14.47 -8.07
N GLY A 161 -13.52 14.38 -6.84
CA GLY A 161 -14.90 14.02 -6.55
C GLY A 161 -15.28 12.58 -6.87
N LYS A 162 -14.31 11.70 -7.20
CA LYS A 162 -14.56 10.28 -7.43
C LYS A 162 -14.22 9.45 -6.20
N THR A 163 -15.10 8.51 -5.88
CA THR A 163 -14.77 7.38 -5.01
C THR A 163 -13.86 6.43 -5.78
N LEU A 164 -12.78 6.00 -5.14
CA LEU A 164 -11.75 5.17 -5.75
C LEU A 164 -11.73 3.79 -5.10
N HIS A 165 -11.67 2.74 -5.92
CA HIS A 165 -11.56 1.36 -5.45
C HIS A 165 -10.23 0.78 -5.86
N PHE A 166 -9.40 0.44 -4.87
CA PHE A 166 -8.10 -0.16 -5.08
C PHE A 166 -8.12 -1.64 -4.69
N ASP A 167 -7.70 -2.50 -5.60
CA ASP A 167 -7.25 -3.85 -5.30
C ASP A 167 -5.72 -3.79 -5.17
N VAL A 168 -5.17 -3.93 -3.97
CA VAL A 168 -3.73 -3.82 -3.71
C VAL A 168 -3.12 -5.13 -3.27
N LYS A 169 -1.83 -5.31 -3.58
CA LYS A 169 -0.97 -6.38 -3.07
C LYS A 169 0.39 -5.82 -2.66
N VAL A 170 0.81 -6.10 -1.44
CA VAL A 170 2.15 -5.73 -0.97
C VAL A 170 3.16 -6.73 -1.52
N LEU A 171 4.15 -6.24 -2.26
CA LEU A 171 5.18 -7.07 -2.89
C LEU A 171 6.47 -7.13 -2.09
N ASP A 172 6.90 -5.99 -1.54
CA ASP A 172 8.13 -5.90 -0.76
C ASP A 172 8.07 -4.76 0.27
N ILE A 173 8.83 -4.90 1.35
CA ILE A 173 9.00 -3.90 2.40
C ILE A 173 10.48 -3.85 2.77
N GLN A 174 11.11 -2.70 2.53
CA GLN A 174 12.51 -2.44 2.84
C GLN A 174 12.62 -1.30 3.84
N LYS A 175 13.65 -1.34 4.69
CA LYS A 175 14.00 -0.15 5.49
C LYS A 175 14.53 0.91 4.53
N SER A 176 13.95 2.10 4.51
CA SER A 176 14.49 3.16 3.66
C SER A 176 15.90 3.50 4.14
N HIS A 177 16.85 3.52 3.20
CA HIS A 177 18.22 3.99 3.44
C HIS A 177 18.31 5.51 3.20
N HIS A 178 17.39 6.28 3.79
CA HIS A 178 17.58 7.73 3.83
C HIS A 178 18.50 8.07 5.00
N SER A 179 19.80 8.19 4.69
CA SER A 179 20.77 8.87 5.52
C SER A 179 20.20 10.24 5.90
N GLN A 180 19.76 10.38 7.16
CA GLN A 180 19.52 11.68 7.76
C GLN A 180 20.89 12.37 7.83
N THR A 181 21.21 13.20 6.84
CA THR A 181 22.29 14.16 7.02
C THR A 181 21.74 15.24 7.95
N PRO A 182 22.36 15.46 9.12
CA PRO A 182 21.89 16.41 10.13
C PRO A 182 21.92 17.87 9.66
#